data_AF-A0AAW2GNL7-F1
#
_entry.id   AF-A0AAW2GNL7-F1
#
_cell.length_a   1.000
_cell.length_b   1.000
_cell.length_c   1.000
_cell.angle_alpha   90.00
_cell.angle_beta   90.00
_cell.angle_gamma   90.00
#
_symmetry.space_group_name_H-M   'P 1'
#
loop_
_entity.id
_entity.type
_entity.pdbx_description
1 polymer ?
#
loop_
_entity_poly.entity_id
_entity_poly.type
_entity_poly.pdbx_seq_one_letter_code
_entity_poly.pdbx_strand_id
1 'polypeptide(L)' 'MKKVFSNYLAANYSWYGAKKKEKFSQLQICKVIMCAIRRLHDNATDEDISSPIKIWLAHAKERLEKERK' A
#
# COMPACT_ATOMS: atom_id res chain seq x y z
N MET A 1 -4.79 6.41 -0.50
CA MET A 1 -3.46 6.22 0.11
C MET A 1 -2.80 7.51 0.61
N LYS A 2 -2.52 8.53 -0.22
CA LYS A 2 -1.75 9.73 0.20
C LYS A 2 -2.26 10.49 1.45
N LYS A 3 -3.58 10.46 1.73
CA LYS A 3 -4.18 11.11 2.90
C LYS A 3 -3.99 10.34 4.23
N VAL A 4 -3.67 9.05 4.16
CA VAL A 4 -3.63 8.13 5.31
C VAL A 4 -2.26 7.48 5.51
N PHE A 5 -1.40 7.52 4.49
CA PHE A 5 -0.09 6.88 4.50
C PHE A 5 0.90 7.77 3.74
N SER A 6 1.90 8.29 4.45
CA SER A 6 2.89 9.19 3.87
C SER A 6 3.87 8.45 2.94
N ASN A 7 4.51 9.17 2.02
CA ASN A 7 5.53 8.56 1.16
C ASN A 7 6.77 8.13 1.94
N TYR A 8 7.12 8.87 3.01
CA TYR A 8 8.18 8.49 3.93
C TYR A 8 7.92 7.11 4.54
N LEU A 9 6.71 6.90 5.08
CA LEU A 9 6.34 5.60 5.65
C LEU A 9 6.27 4.53 4.56
N ALA A 10 5.58 4.81 3.44
CA ALA A 10 5.43 3.90 2.30
C ALA A 10 6.75 3.39 1.73
N ALA A 11 7.81 4.19 1.74
CA ALA A 11 9.12 3.78 1.25
C ALA A 11 9.69 2.59 2.03
N ASN A 12 9.34 2.45 3.31
CA ASN A 12 9.81 1.38 4.20
C ASN A 12 8.98 0.09 4.13
N TYR A 13 7.86 0.10 3.42
CA TYR A 13 6.97 -1.06 3.30
C TYR A 13 6.96 -1.63 1.88
N SER A 14 6.74 -2.93 1.80
CA SER A 14 6.31 -3.61 0.58
C SER A 14 5.24 -4.64 0.95
N TRP A 15 4.53 -5.16 -0.04
CA TRP A 15 3.41 -6.06 0.24
C TRP A 15 3.84 -7.32 1.03
N TYR A 16 4.94 -7.96 0.62
CA TYR A 16 5.46 -9.20 1.24
C TYR A 16 6.74 -9.00 2.07
N GLY A 17 7.23 -7.77 2.23
CA GLY A 17 8.45 -7.49 3.00
C GLY A 17 9.77 -7.77 2.25
N ALA A 18 9.80 -7.49 0.94
CA ALA A 18 10.98 -7.68 0.12
C ALA A 18 12.05 -6.60 0.38
N LYS A 19 13.33 -6.93 0.12
CA LYS A 19 14.46 -5.98 0.18
C LYS A 19 14.59 -5.24 1.52
N LYS A 20 14.49 -5.96 2.64
CA LYS A 20 14.55 -5.42 4.02
C LYS A 20 13.41 -4.45 4.39
N LYS A 21 12.35 -4.39 3.58
CA LYS A 21 11.14 -3.63 3.90
C LYS A 21 10.22 -4.43 4.81
N GLU A 22 9.40 -3.75 5.58
CA GLU A 22 8.37 -4.38 6.38
C GLU A 22 7.16 -4.82 5.54
N LYS A 23 6.36 -5.74 6.08
CA LYS A 23 5.19 -6.34 5.42
C LYS A 23 3.95 -5.45 5.57
N PHE A 24 3.57 -4.76 4.50
CA PHE A 24 2.35 -3.93 4.49
C PHE A 24 1.08 -4.78 4.73
N SER A 25 1.04 -5.98 4.18
CA SER A 25 -0.11 -6.90 4.30
C SER A 25 -0.43 -7.29 5.74
N GLN A 26 0.52 -7.15 6.68
CA GLN A 26 0.30 -7.45 8.09
C GLN A 26 -0.23 -6.25 8.89
N LEU A 27 -0.21 -5.04 8.33
CA LEU A 27 -0.71 -3.85 9.00
C LEU A 27 -2.24 -3.88 9.12
N GLN A 28 -2.77 -3.38 10.23
CA GLN A 28 -4.22 -3.28 10.43
C GLN A 28 -4.89 -2.39 9.37
N ILE A 29 -4.20 -1.36 8.88
CA ILE A 29 -4.69 -0.51 7.79
C ILE A 29 -4.94 -1.32 6.50
N CYS A 30 -4.14 -2.35 6.23
CA CYS A 30 -4.36 -3.23 5.08
C CYS A 30 -5.69 -3.98 5.22
N LYS A 31 -5.97 -4.52 6.43
CA LYS A 31 -7.25 -5.20 6.71
C LYS A 31 -8.43 -4.25 6.54
N VAL A 32 -8.32 -3.01 7.04
CA VAL A 32 -9.36 -1.98 6.88
C VAL A 32 -9.61 -1.67 5.41
N ILE A 33 -8.56 -1.50 4.59
CA ILE A 33 -8.70 -1.27 3.15
C ILE A 33 -9.40 -2.45 2.47
N MET A 34 -8.99 -3.69 2.74
CA MET A 34 -9.62 -4.89 2.17
C MET A 34 -11.10 -4.96 2.53
N CYS A 35 -11.46 -4.76 3.81
CA CYS A 35 -12.84 -4.79 4.26
C CYS A 35 -13.68 -3.64 3.64
N ALA A 36 -13.13 -2.44 3.54
CA ALA A 36 -13.84 -1.30 2.97
C ALA A 36 -14.13 -1.49 1.47
N ILE A 37 -13.15 -1.98 0.71
CA ILE A 37 -13.33 -2.23 -0.73
C ILE A 37 -14.33 -3.37 -0.97
N ARG A 38 -14.23 -4.48 -0.23
CA ARG A 38 -15.17 -5.60 -0.37
C ARG A 38 -16.61 -5.26 0.02
N ARG A 39 -16.86 -4.20 0.78
CA ARG A 39 -18.21 -3.70 1.07
C ARG A 39 -18.82 -2.88 -0.07
N LEU A 40 -17.98 -2.33 -0.94
CA LEU A 40 -18.41 -1.53 -2.10
C LEU A 40 -18.37 -2.35 -3.39
N HIS A 41 -17.52 -3.39 -3.40
CA HIS A 41 -17.26 -4.26 -4.54
C HIS A 41 -17.16 -5.71 -4.03
N ASP A 42 -18.31 -6.35 -3.86
CA ASP A 42 -18.43 -7.69 -3.23
C ASP A 42 -17.62 -8.79 -3.95
N ASN A 43 -17.38 -8.62 -5.26
CA ASN A 43 -16.63 -9.57 -6.09
C ASN A 43 -15.14 -9.21 -6.25
N ALA A 44 -14.64 -8.16 -5.60
CA ALA A 44 -13.24 -7.76 -5.71
C ALA A 44 -12.34 -8.82 -5.08
N THR A 45 -11.43 -9.39 -5.87
CA THR A 45 -10.46 -10.37 -5.39
C THR A 45 -9.33 -9.70 -4.62
N ASP A 46 -8.59 -10.50 -3.84
CA ASP A 46 -7.39 -10.03 -3.16
C ASP A 46 -6.35 -9.47 -4.13
N GLU A 47 -6.28 -10.01 -5.35
CA GLU A 47 -5.38 -9.53 -6.40
C GLU A 47 -5.82 -8.15 -6.91
N ASP A 48 -7.13 -7.95 -7.11
CA ASP A 48 -7.70 -6.67 -7.57
C ASP A 48 -7.38 -5.52 -6.60
N ILE A 49 -7.39 -5.82 -5.30
CA ILE A 49 -7.11 -4.83 -4.27
C ILE A 49 -5.59 -4.69 -4.04
N SER A 50 -4.87 -5.82 -3.98
CA SER A 50 -3.45 -5.81 -3.61
C SER A 50 -2.54 -5.29 -4.71
N SER A 51 -2.85 -5.57 -5.98
CA SER A 51 -2.04 -5.15 -7.15
C SER A 51 -1.82 -3.63 -7.21
N PRO A 52 -2.86 -2.77 -7.17
CA PRO A 52 -2.64 -1.33 -7.19
C PRO A 52 -1.89 -0.82 -5.94
N ILE A 53 -2.07 -1.47 -4.78
CA ILE A 53 -1.33 -1.10 -3.56
C ILE A 53 0.14 -1.49 -3.67
N LYS A 54 0.46 -2.68 -4.20
CA LYS A 54 1.83 -3.15 -4.47
C LYS A 54 2.57 -2.14 -5.35
N ILE A 55 1.94 -1.72 -6.46
CA ILE A 55 2.48 -0.70 -7.36
C ILE A 55 2.67 0.63 -6.62
N TRP A 56 1.65 1.09 -5.90
CA TRP A 56 1.74 2.35 -5.16
C TRP A 56 2.88 2.33 -4.12
N LEU A 57 3.12 1.22 -3.42
CA LEU A 57 4.25 1.08 -2.49
C LEU A 57 5.61 1.03 -3.21
N ALA A 58 5.68 0.39 -4.37
CA ALA A 58 6.92 0.33 -5.16
C ALA A 58 7.41 1.72 -5.58
N HIS A 59 6.49 2.59 -5.98
CA HIS A 59 6.79 3.97 -6.38
C HIS A 59 6.94 4.95 -5.20
N ALA A 60 6.85 4.50 -3.95
CA ALA A 60 6.89 5.40 -2.79
C ALA A 60 8.20 6.20 -2.69
N LYS A 61 9.34 5.57 -2.99
CA LYS A 61 10.65 6.25 -2.98
C LYS A 61 10.71 7.35 -4.04
N GLU A 62 10.25 7.07 -5.26
CA GLU A 62 10.18 8.05 -6.34
C GLU A 62 9.30 9.25 -5.97
N ARG A 63 8.13 9.00 -5.36
CA ARG A 63 7.24 10.07 -4.89
C ARG A 63 7.87 10.91 -3.77
N LEU A 64 8.57 10.28 -2.83
CA LEU A 64 9.25 10.97 -1.75
C LEU A 64 10.35 11.92 -2.28
N GLU A 65 11.12 11.48 -3.27
CA GLU A 65 12.13 12.35 -3.90
C GLU A 65 11.50 13.52 -4.66
N LYS A 66 10.33 13.32 -5.28
CA LYS A 66 9.57 14.39 -5.95
C LYS A 66 9.00 15.42 -4.98
N GLU A 67 8.62 15.03 -3.77
CA GLU A 67 8.11 15.96 -2.73
C GLU A 67 9.21 16.84 -2.11
N ARG A 68 10.48 16.41 -2.23
CA ARG A 68 11.65 17.14 -1.72
C ARG A 68 12.23 18.16 -2.72
N LYS A 69 11.74 18.17 -3.96
CA LYS A 69 12.08 19.13 -5.01
C LYS A 69 11.04 20.24 -5.04
#